data_AF-A0A4Q6BKU5-F1
#
_entry.id   AF-A0A4Q6BKU5-F1
#
_cell.length_a   1.000
_cell.length_b   1.000
_cell.length_c   1.000
_cell.angle_alpha   90.00
_cell.angle_beta   90.00
_cell.angle_gamma   90.00
#
_symmetry.space_group_name_H-M   'P 1'
#
loop_
_entity.id
_entity.type
_entity.pdbx_description
1 polymer ?
#
loop_
_entity_poly.entity_id
_entity_poly.type
_entity_poly.pdbx_seq_one_letter_code
_entity_poly.pdbx_strand_id
1 'polypeptide(L)'
;MKHVSTTVLERLREGIATGRLPLPLDQVSLVGFGLRHRLAELEAALGGQTSAACLAILDVTLSEREERRPTPELVWTGPEASGGTARDTAVVLRSLFEGARESVVLAGYSFDHAHEVLAPLHRSMVTHGVAASFFVDVPQIERGVGAEAHLATHLSGFLRSNWPFGAPHPVIYYDRRALHPGPPWCSLHAKCVVIDGSKAFVSSANFTQRGQERNFEVGVLVEDA
;
A
#
# COMPACT_ATOMS: atom_id res chain seq x y z
N MET A 1 -6.77 -1.38 -18.69
CA MET A 1 -5.52 -1.96 -18.12
C MET A 1 -4.52 -0.93 -17.61
N LYS A 2 -4.64 0.37 -17.94
CA LYS A 2 -3.76 1.44 -17.46
C LYS A 2 -3.55 1.47 -15.94
N HIS A 3 -4.55 1.09 -15.15
CA HIS A 3 -4.50 1.15 -13.68
C HIS A 3 -4.19 -0.20 -13.02
N VAL A 4 -3.85 -1.22 -13.81
CA VAL A 4 -3.37 -2.52 -13.31
C VAL A 4 -1.86 -2.45 -13.22
N SER A 5 -1.25 -2.98 -12.15
CA SER A 5 0.20 -2.97 -12.03
C SER A 5 0.88 -3.94 -13.00
N THR A 6 2.07 -3.60 -13.46
CA THR A 6 2.94 -4.39 -14.35
C THR A 6 3.18 -5.76 -13.76
N THR A 7 3.45 -5.86 -12.45
CA THR A 7 3.59 -7.15 -11.77
C THR A 7 2.33 -8.02 -11.87
N VAL A 8 1.13 -7.43 -11.80
CA VAL A 8 -0.11 -8.19 -12.00
C VAL A 8 -0.23 -8.64 -13.46
N LEU A 9 0.13 -7.80 -14.43
CA LEU A 9 0.12 -8.15 -15.84
C LEU A 9 1.10 -9.29 -16.17
N GLU A 10 2.33 -9.24 -15.64
CA GLU A 10 3.33 -10.30 -15.77
C GLU A 10 2.82 -11.62 -15.18
N ARG A 11 2.24 -11.59 -13.98
CA ARG A 11 1.66 -12.77 -13.32
C ARG A 11 0.51 -13.36 -14.12
N LEU A 12 -0.36 -12.53 -14.69
CA LEU A 12 -1.46 -12.97 -15.55
C LEU A 12 -0.93 -13.64 -16.82
N ARG A 13 0.03 -12.98 -17.49
CA ARG A 13 0.67 -13.50 -18.70
C ARG A 13 1.30 -14.86 -18.45
N GLU A 14 2.09 -15.00 -17.38
CA GLU A 14 2.73 -16.26 -17.00
C GLU A 14 1.67 -17.32 -16.64
N GLY A 15 0.62 -16.94 -15.92
CA GLY A 15 -0.50 -17.82 -15.56
C GLY A 15 -1.20 -18.40 -16.79
N ILE A 16 -1.49 -17.58 -17.79
CA ILE A 16 -2.12 -18.00 -19.04
C ILE A 16 -1.17 -18.84 -19.89
N ALA A 17 0.09 -18.42 -20.04
CA ALA A 17 1.08 -19.12 -20.84
C ALA A 17 1.38 -20.53 -20.29
N THR A 18 1.37 -20.68 -18.96
CA THR A 18 1.61 -21.97 -18.29
C THR A 18 0.33 -22.80 -18.08
N GLY A 19 -0.84 -22.30 -18.47
CA GLY A 19 -2.12 -22.97 -18.28
C GLY A 19 -2.61 -23.03 -16.82
N ARG A 20 -1.96 -22.31 -15.90
CA ARG A 20 -2.38 -22.19 -14.49
C ARG A 20 -3.61 -21.31 -14.31
N LEU A 21 -3.87 -20.42 -15.26
CA LEU A 21 -5.05 -19.56 -15.29
C LEU A 21 -5.94 -19.99 -16.47
N PRO A 22 -7.07 -20.69 -16.20
CA PRO A 22 -7.96 -21.17 -17.25
C PRO A 22 -8.70 -20.02 -17.96
N LEU A 23 -9.10 -20.28 -19.21
CA LEU A 23 -9.87 -19.35 -20.04
C LEU A 23 -11.25 -19.93 -20.36
N PRO A 24 -12.26 -19.08 -20.67
CA PRO A 24 -12.20 -17.61 -20.71
C PRO A 24 -11.98 -16.99 -19.33
N LEU A 25 -11.33 -15.83 -19.28
CA LEU A 25 -11.17 -15.10 -18.02
C LEU A 25 -12.52 -14.57 -17.55
N ASP A 26 -12.79 -14.76 -16.28
CA ASP A 26 -13.91 -14.21 -15.53
C ASP A 26 -13.44 -13.79 -14.13
N GLN A 27 -14.29 -13.09 -13.38
CA GLN A 27 -13.90 -12.65 -12.03
C GLN A 27 -13.58 -13.82 -11.09
N VAL A 28 -14.26 -14.96 -11.26
CA VAL A 28 -14.11 -16.12 -10.38
C VAL A 28 -12.73 -16.75 -10.55
N SER A 29 -12.28 -16.95 -11.78
CA SER A 29 -10.95 -17.46 -12.12
C SER A 29 -9.85 -16.50 -11.67
N LEU A 30 -10.03 -15.18 -11.87
CA LEU A 30 -9.09 -14.17 -11.37
C LEU A 30 -8.95 -14.19 -9.84
N VAL A 31 -10.08 -14.34 -9.11
CA VAL A 31 -10.08 -14.48 -7.66
C VAL A 31 -9.43 -15.77 -7.19
N GLY A 32 -9.73 -16.90 -7.86
CA GLY A 32 -9.08 -18.19 -7.60
C GLY A 32 -7.58 -18.16 -7.83
N PHE A 33 -7.11 -17.34 -8.78
CA PHE A 33 -5.70 -17.10 -9.05
C PHE A 33 -5.03 -16.13 -8.05
N GLY A 34 -5.79 -15.59 -7.10
CA GLY A 34 -5.30 -14.74 -6.03
C GLY A 34 -5.27 -13.25 -6.37
N LEU A 35 -5.96 -12.80 -7.43
CA LEU A 35 -6.19 -11.38 -7.69
C LEU A 35 -7.48 -10.94 -6.99
N ARG A 36 -7.46 -9.77 -6.37
CA ARG A 36 -8.63 -9.21 -5.64
C ARG A 36 -9.00 -7.79 -6.05
N HIS A 37 -8.19 -7.21 -6.93
CA HIS A 37 -8.23 -5.80 -7.32
C HIS A 37 -8.28 -5.74 -8.85
N ARG A 38 -8.90 -4.69 -9.40
CA ARG A 38 -9.04 -4.44 -10.84
C ARG A 38 -9.71 -5.58 -11.63
N LEU A 39 -10.52 -6.41 -10.98
CA LEU A 39 -11.13 -7.62 -11.60
C LEU A 39 -12.00 -7.25 -12.81
N ALA A 40 -12.87 -6.25 -12.66
CA ALA A 40 -13.74 -5.79 -13.73
C ALA A 40 -12.96 -5.20 -14.92
N GLU A 41 -11.86 -4.48 -14.67
CA GLU A 41 -11.01 -3.95 -15.74
C GLU A 41 -10.29 -5.07 -16.51
N LEU A 42 -9.83 -6.08 -15.80
CA LEU A 42 -9.15 -7.25 -16.37
C LEU A 42 -10.11 -8.11 -17.18
N GLU A 43 -11.29 -8.40 -16.62
CA GLU A 43 -12.36 -9.14 -17.31
C GLU A 43 -12.89 -8.37 -18.52
N ALA A 44 -13.06 -7.05 -18.42
CA ALA A 44 -13.49 -6.24 -19.57
C ALA A 44 -12.45 -6.24 -20.71
N ALA A 45 -11.16 -6.32 -20.40
CA ALA A 45 -10.09 -6.29 -21.39
C ALA A 45 -9.78 -7.67 -21.99
N LEU A 46 -9.85 -8.73 -21.18
CA LEU A 46 -9.37 -10.08 -21.56
C LEU A 46 -10.47 -11.15 -21.52
N GLY A 47 -11.64 -10.83 -20.98
CA GLY A 47 -12.77 -11.76 -20.87
C GLY A 47 -13.30 -12.18 -22.23
N GLY A 48 -13.65 -13.47 -22.35
CA GLY A 48 -14.13 -14.06 -23.59
C GLY A 48 -13.08 -14.22 -24.71
N GLN A 49 -11.83 -13.81 -24.48
CA GLN A 49 -10.74 -13.93 -25.45
C GLN A 49 -10.07 -15.31 -25.42
N THR A 50 -9.39 -15.65 -26.52
CA THR A 50 -8.55 -16.87 -26.60
C THR A 50 -7.21 -16.66 -25.89
N SER A 51 -6.50 -17.76 -25.59
CA SER A 51 -5.17 -17.68 -24.96
C SER A 51 -4.18 -16.84 -25.76
N ALA A 52 -4.13 -17.06 -27.07
CA ALA A 52 -3.26 -16.29 -27.96
C ALA A 52 -3.59 -14.79 -27.95
N ALA A 53 -4.88 -14.43 -27.94
CA ALA A 53 -5.32 -13.03 -27.88
C ALA A 53 -4.98 -12.39 -26.53
N CYS A 54 -5.23 -13.08 -25.41
CA CYS A 54 -4.87 -12.59 -24.09
C CYS A 54 -3.34 -12.35 -23.97
N LEU A 55 -2.54 -13.31 -24.43
CA LEU A 55 -1.09 -13.19 -24.41
C LEU A 55 -0.59 -12.03 -25.27
N ALA A 56 -1.12 -11.86 -26.48
CA ALA A 56 -0.75 -10.74 -27.35
C ALA A 56 -1.10 -9.37 -26.73
N ILE A 57 -2.30 -9.23 -26.13
CA ILE A 57 -2.71 -8.00 -25.45
C ILE A 57 -1.78 -7.70 -24.27
N LEU A 58 -1.44 -8.72 -23.48
CA LEU A 58 -0.54 -8.59 -22.33
C LEU A 58 0.89 -8.24 -22.77
N ASP A 59 1.41 -8.89 -23.81
CA ASP A 59 2.74 -8.64 -24.37
C ASP A 59 2.87 -7.19 -24.85
N VAL A 60 1.91 -6.71 -25.67
CA VAL A 60 1.92 -5.32 -26.16
C VAL A 60 1.83 -4.33 -24.99
N THR A 61 0.96 -4.61 -24.01
CA THR A 61 0.81 -3.71 -22.84
C THR A 61 2.08 -3.66 -22.00
N LEU A 62 2.76 -4.80 -21.80
CA LEU A 62 4.01 -4.87 -21.05
C LEU A 62 5.15 -4.17 -21.79
N SER A 63 5.30 -4.39 -23.10
CA SER A 63 6.33 -3.73 -23.91
C SER A 63 6.17 -2.20 -23.92
N GLU A 64 4.94 -1.69 -24.08
CA GLU A 64 4.67 -0.24 -23.99
C GLU A 64 5.08 0.36 -22.63
N ARG A 65 4.96 -0.42 -21.55
CA ARG A 65 5.33 0.02 -20.20
C ARG A 65 6.83 -0.03 -19.96
N GLU A 66 7.52 -1.03 -20.49
CA GLU A 66 8.98 -1.10 -20.44
C GLU A 66 9.63 0.09 -21.15
N GLU A 67 9.02 0.58 -22.24
CA GLU A 67 9.48 1.78 -22.94
C GLU A 67 9.18 3.07 -22.18
N ARG A 68 8.06 3.12 -21.44
CA ARG A 68 7.62 4.28 -20.64
C ARG A 68 8.10 4.22 -19.18
N ARG A 69 9.37 3.87 -18.96
CA ARG A 69 9.94 3.73 -17.61
C ARG A 69 9.53 4.90 -16.70
N PRO A 70 8.70 4.65 -15.67
CA PRO A 70 8.29 5.73 -14.79
C PRO A 70 9.49 6.23 -14.01
N THR A 71 9.75 7.53 -14.09
CA THR A 71 10.86 8.14 -13.37
C THR A 71 10.47 8.30 -11.90
N PRO A 72 11.29 7.80 -10.96
CA PRO A 72 11.02 8.02 -9.54
C PRO A 72 10.98 9.53 -9.24
N GLU A 73 9.93 9.97 -8.55
CA GLU A 73 9.77 11.36 -8.13
C GLU A 73 10.36 11.55 -6.73
N LEU A 74 11.25 12.54 -6.58
CA LEU A 74 11.84 12.89 -5.29
C LEU A 74 10.84 13.69 -4.45
N VAL A 75 10.63 13.23 -3.22
CA VAL A 75 9.82 13.89 -2.19
C VAL A 75 10.76 14.35 -1.09
N TRP A 76 10.60 15.57 -0.60
CA TRP A 76 11.46 16.16 0.41
C TRP A 76 10.64 17.01 1.38
N THR A 77 10.84 16.80 2.68
CA THR A 77 10.36 17.71 3.73
C THR A 77 11.57 18.39 4.36
N GLY A 78 11.55 19.71 4.50
CA GLY A 78 12.60 20.51 5.13
C GLY A 78 12.51 21.98 4.72
N PRO A 79 13.26 22.90 5.36
CA PRO A 79 13.37 24.29 4.93
C PRO A 79 13.87 24.36 3.49
N GLU A 80 12.97 24.64 2.55
CA GLU A 80 13.31 24.87 1.16
C GLU A 80 13.86 26.29 0.97
N ALA A 81 14.97 26.39 0.25
CA ALA A 81 15.33 27.65 -0.39
C ALA A 81 14.32 27.92 -1.51
N SER A 82 13.99 29.20 -1.75
CA SER A 82 13.10 29.61 -2.85
C SER A 82 13.60 29.02 -4.18
N GLY A 83 12.85 28.06 -4.74
CA GLY A 83 13.23 27.31 -5.95
C GLY A 83 13.27 25.77 -5.81
N GLY A 84 12.91 25.21 -4.65
CA GLY A 84 12.74 23.76 -4.46
C GLY A 84 11.69 23.18 -5.43
N THR A 85 12.02 22.08 -6.10
CA THR A 85 11.12 21.35 -7.00
C THR A 85 10.55 20.07 -6.38
N ALA A 86 10.94 19.75 -5.14
CA ALA A 86 10.50 18.55 -4.45
C ALA A 86 9.10 18.77 -3.85
N ARG A 87 8.30 17.71 -3.81
CA ARG A 87 6.98 17.76 -3.16
C ARG A 87 7.11 17.48 -1.67
N ASP A 88 6.31 18.17 -0.87
CA ASP A 88 6.18 17.93 0.56
C ASP A 88 5.53 16.56 0.82
N THR A 89 6.10 15.78 1.74
CA THR A 89 5.61 14.46 2.19
C THR A 89 4.14 14.49 2.59
N ALA A 90 3.69 15.52 3.31
CA ALA A 90 2.30 15.67 3.73
C ALA A 90 1.34 15.83 2.54
N VAL A 91 1.78 16.60 1.52
CA VAL A 91 1.01 16.82 0.29
C VAL A 91 0.92 15.54 -0.54
N VAL A 92 2.02 14.80 -0.64
CA VAL A 92 2.07 13.52 -1.34
C VAL A 92 1.16 12.50 -0.67
N LEU A 93 1.27 12.29 0.65
CA LEU A 93 0.42 11.36 1.38
C LEU A 93 -1.07 11.70 1.25
N ARG A 94 -1.44 12.98 1.40
CA ARG A 94 -2.82 13.42 1.21
C ARG A 94 -3.32 13.08 -0.20
N SER A 95 -2.55 13.42 -1.23
CA SER A 95 -2.90 13.14 -2.62
C SER A 95 -3.04 11.64 -2.90
N LEU A 96 -2.19 10.80 -2.31
CA LEU A 96 -2.24 9.35 -2.43
C LEU A 96 -3.51 8.77 -1.80
N PHE A 97 -3.83 9.18 -0.58
CA PHE A 97 -5.01 8.69 0.13
C PHE A 97 -6.31 9.16 -0.50
N GLU A 98 -6.41 10.41 -0.95
CA GLU A 98 -7.60 10.93 -1.68
C GLU A 98 -7.76 10.27 -3.06
N GLY A 99 -6.64 9.86 -3.67
CA GLY A 99 -6.61 9.15 -4.94
C GLY A 99 -6.95 7.66 -4.85
N ALA A 100 -6.94 7.06 -3.67
CA ALA A 100 -7.16 5.63 -3.49
C ALA A 100 -8.58 5.20 -3.92
N ARG A 101 -8.67 4.08 -4.64
CA ARG A 101 -9.94 3.54 -5.16
C ARG A 101 -10.25 2.12 -4.73
N GLU A 102 -9.25 1.29 -4.45
CA GLU A 102 -9.45 -0.14 -4.20
C GLU A 102 -8.75 -0.62 -2.94
N SER A 103 -7.47 -0.28 -2.78
CA SER A 103 -6.67 -0.79 -1.67
C SER A 103 -5.55 0.15 -1.24
N VAL A 104 -5.27 0.14 0.05
CA VAL A 104 -4.10 0.81 0.63
C VAL A 104 -3.35 -0.14 1.52
N VAL A 105 -2.05 -0.29 1.26
CA VAL A 105 -1.11 -0.90 2.20
C VAL A 105 -0.30 0.22 2.82
N LEU A 106 -0.29 0.27 4.14
CA LEU A 106 0.50 1.24 4.90
C LEU A 106 1.39 0.46 5.86
N ALA A 107 2.71 0.66 5.80
CA ALA A 107 3.63 0.12 6.79
C ALA A 107 4.33 1.28 7.48
N GLY A 108 4.22 1.35 8.80
CA GLY A 108 4.74 2.46 9.60
C GLY A 108 5.34 2.01 10.91
N TYR A 109 6.53 2.54 11.21
CA TYR A 109 7.19 2.32 12.49
C TYR A 109 6.51 3.08 13.63
N SER A 110 6.33 4.39 13.46
CA SER A 110 5.78 5.25 14.49
C SER A 110 4.63 6.08 13.95
N PHE A 111 3.58 6.17 14.77
CA PHE A 111 2.40 6.97 14.55
C PHE A 111 2.17 7.81 15.80
N ASP A 112 2.03 9.11 15.61
CA ASP A 112 1.83 10.06 16.69
C ASP A 112 0.83 11.11 16.24
N HIS A 113 -0.35 11.09 16.86
CA HIS A 113 -1.51 11.91 16.50
C HIS A 113 -1.79 11.88 14.98
N ALA A 114 -1.63 10.71 14.34
CA ALA A 114 -1.65 10.57 12.89
C ALA A 114 -3.04 10.77 12.24
N HIS A 115 -4.06 11.14 13.03
CA HIS A 115 -5.43 11.28 12.55
C HIS A 115 -5.54 12.34 11.44
N GLU A 116 -4.80 13.45 11.49
CA GLU A 116 -4.83 14.43 10.39
C GLU A 116 -4.32 13.84 9.07
N VAL A 117 -3.24 13.04 9.13
CA VAL A 117 -2.63 12.36 7.99
C VAL A 117 -3.53 11.24 7.45
N LEU A 118 -4.25 10.55 8.34
CA LEU A 118 -5.07 9.37 8.02
C LEU A 118 -6.54 9.72 7.69
N ALA A 119 -7.01 10.92 8.03
CA ALA A 119 -8.37 11.35 7.73
C ALA A 119 -8.75 11.26 6.24
N PRO A 120 -7.87 11.65 5.28
CA PRO A 120 -8.16 11.47 3.86
C PRO A 120 -8.33 10.00 3.46
N LEU A 121 -7.58 9.08 4.10
CA LEU A 121 -7.73 7.64 3.86
C LEU A 121 -9.10 7.14 4.35
N HIS A 122 -9.50 7.51 5.57
CA HIS A 122 -10.82 7.14 6.09
C HIS A 122 -11.95 7.62 5.15
N ARG A 123 -11.88 8.85 4.65
CA ARG A 123 -12.84 9.36 3.65
C ARG A 123 -12.88 8.49 2.39
N SER A 124 -11.72 8.09 1.86
CA SER A 124 -11.66 7.20 0.69
C SER A 124 -12.21 5.81 0.97
N MET A 125 -11.99 5.26 2.16
CA MET A 125 -12.59 3.98 2.58
C MET A 125 -14.12 4.07 2.64
N VAL A 126 -14.67 5.15 3.20
CA VAL A 126 -16.13 5.37 3.25
C VAL A 126 -16.73 5.58 1.86
N THR A 127 -16.07 6.39 1.02
CA THR A 127 -16.64 6.84 -0.26
C THR A 127 -16.50 5.79 -1.36
N HIS A 128 -15.36 5.09 -1.42
CA HIS A 128 -15.04 4.18 -2.51
C HIS A 128 -14.94 2.71 -2.07
N GLY A 129 -15.11 2.42 -0.77
CA GLY A 129 -14.97 1.05 -0.26
C GLY A 129 -13.53 0.53 -0.26
N VAL A 130 -12.53 1.44 -0.18
CA VAL A 130 -11.11 1.09 -0.17
C VAL A 130 -10.78 0.12 0.98
N ALA A 131 -10.11 -0.99 0.66
CA ALA A 131 -9.60 -1.92 1.66
C ALA A 131 -8.24 -1.44 2.19
N ALA A 132 -8.13 -1.16 3.49
CA ALA A 132 -6.88 -0.71 4.11
C ALA A 132 -6.23 -1.83 4.94
N SER A 133 -4.94 -2.06 4.72
CA SER A 133 -4.09 -2.97 5.49
C SER A 133 -2.92 -2.21 6.11
N PHE A 134 -2.84 -2.21 7.44
CA PHE A 134 -1.80 -1.52 8.19
C PHE A 134 -0.81 -2.52 8.77
N PHE A 135 0.47 -2.27 8.56
CA PHE A 135 1.56 -2.98 9.21
C PHE A 135 2.16 -2.03 10.25
N VAL A 136 1.94 -2.36 11.52
CA VAL A 136 2.23 -1.47 12.65
C VAL A 136 3.29 -2.14 13.53
N ASP A 137 4.28 -1.35 13.97
CA ASP A 137 5.23 -1.79 14.97
C ASP A 137 4.54 -2.04 16.32
N VAL A 138 4.79 -3.21 16.89
CA VAL A 138 4.40 -3.56 18.27
C VAL A 138 5.71 -3.73 19.03
N PRO A 139 5.94 -2.94 20.10
CA PRO A 139 7.11 -3.08 20.94
C PRO A 139 7.23 -4.51 21.46
N GLN A 140 8.44 -5.03 21.48
CA GLN A 140 8.66 -6.37 21.99
C GLN A 140 8.31 -6.45 23.48
N ILE A 141 7.61 -7.52 23.84
CA ILE A 141 7.10 -7.74 25.17
C ILE A 141 8.24 -7.99 26.18
N GLU A 142 8.08 -7.47 27.39
CA GLU A 142 8.98 -7.75 28.51
C GLU A 142 8.72 -9.14 29.11
N ARG A 143 9.71 -9.67 29.85
CA ARG A 143 9.53 -10.96 30.55
C ARG A 143 8.44 -10.85 31.61
N GLY A 144 7.56 -11.84 31.67
CA GLY A 144 6.50 -11.91 32.68
C GLY A 144 5.22 -11.13 32.31
N VAL A 145 5.21 -10.42 31.19
CA VAL A 145 3.99 -9.77 30.67
C VAL A 145 3.23 -10.77 29.78
N GLY A 146 1.90 -10.77 29.87
CA GLY A 146 1.03 -11.61 29.05
C GLY A 146 0.89 -11.07 27.62
N ALA A 147 1.18 -11.91 26.62
CA ALA A 147 1.17 -11.54 25.19
C ALA A 147 -0.15 -10.91 24.72
N GLU A 148 -1.28 -11.50 25.11
CA GLU A 148 -2.61 -11.04 24.70
C GLU A 148 -2.93 -9.66 25.29
N ALA A 149 -2.67 -9.46 26.59
CA ALA A 149 -2.89 -8.18 27.27
C ALA A 149 -1.98 -7.07 26.71
N HIS A 150 -0.72 -7.39 26.42
CA HIS A 150 0.23 -6.46 25.79
C HIS A 150 -0.26 -6.01 24.42
N LEU A 151 -0.64 -6.96 23.56
CA LEU A 151 -1.15 -6.68 22.22
C LEU A 151 -2.44 -5.86 22.26
N ALA A 152 -3.41 -6.27 23.09
CA ALA A 152 -4.68 -5.56 23.23
C ALA A 152 -4.48 -4.12 23.70
N THR A 153 -3.58 -3.91 24.67
CA THR A 153 -3.24 -2.57 25.16
C THR A 153 -2.61 -1.71 24.08
N HIS A 154 -1.61 -2.24 23.37
CA HIS A 154 -0.91 -1.48 22.32
C HIS A 154 -1.80 -1.16 21.13
N LEU A 155 -2.55 -2.13 20.60
CA LEU A 155 -3.43 -1.91 19.45
C LEU A 155 -4.62 -1.01 19.79
N SER A 156 -5.22 -1.15 20.97
CA SER A 156 -6.29 -0.23 21.40
C SER A 156 -5.78 1.19 21.62
N GLY A 157 -4.57 1.35 22.14
CA GLY A 157 -3.88 2.64 22.23
C GLY A 157 -3.62 3.25 20.86
N PHE A 158 -3.05 2.46 19.94
CA PHE A 158 -2.82 2.87 18.56
C PHE A 158 -4.09 3.37 17.87
N LEU A 159 -5.18 2.59 17.92
CA LEU A 159 -6.45 2.96 17.30
C LEU A 159 -7.06 4.21 17.94
N ARG A 160 -7.05 4.31 19.27
CA ARG A 160 -7.57 5.48 19.98
C ARG A 160 -6.84 6.77 19.61
N SER A 161 -5.51 6.72 19.48
CA SER A 161 -4.70 7.91 19.21
C SER A 161 -4.62 8.28 17.72
N ASN A 162 -4.71 7.30 16.82
CA ASN A 162 -4.43 7.50 15.39
C ASN A 162 -5.64 7.26 14.47
N TRP A 163 -6.67 6.55 14.93
CA TRP A 163 -7.88 6.24 14.16
C TRP A 163 -9.18 6.56 14.92
N PRO A 164 -9.43 7.83 15.28
CA PRO A 164 -10.61 8.22 16.05
C PRO A 164 -11.92 8.27 15.22
N PHE A 165 -11.89 7.87 13.95
CA PHE A 165 -13.01 8.04 13.00
C PHE A 165 -14.13 7.00 13.11
N GLY A 166 -13.88 5.91 13.85
CA GLY A 166 -14.75 4.74 13.85
C GLY A 166 -14.63 3.91 12.57
N ALA A 167 -15.68 3.16 12.26
CA ALA A 167 -15.72 2.30 11.07
C ALA A 167 -15.72 3.13 9.76
N PRO A 168 -15.21 2.57 8.64
CA PRO A 168 -14.54 1.27 8.53
C PRO A 168 -13.13 1.31 9.15
N HIS A 169 -12.69 0.16 9.68
CA HIS A 169 -11.36 0.00 10.27
C HIS A 169 -10.39 -0.68 9.29
N PRO A 170 -9.10 -0.30 9.29
CA PRO A 170 -8.08 -1.05 8.57
C PRO A 170 -7.86 -2.42 9.23
N VAL A 171 -7.45 -3.40 8.43
CA VAL A 171 -6.93 -4.66 8.94
C VAL A 171 -5.50 -4.42 9.44
N ILE A 172 -5.21 -4.77 10.69
CA ILE A 172 -3.90 -4.54 11.30
C ILE A 172 -3.08 -5.83 11.32
N TYR A 173 -1.85 -5.72 10.83
CA TYR A 173 -0.78 -6.72 10.86
C TYR A 173 0.38 -6.21 11.72
N TYR A 174 1.06 -7.14 12.38
CA TYR A 174 2.22 -6.87 13.22
C TYR A 174 3.15 -8.09 13.23
N ASP A 175 4.38 -7.90 13.70
CA ASP A 175 5.35 -8.99 13.84
C ASP A 175 5.09 -9.80 15.12
N ARG A 176 4.71 -11.07 14.98
CA ARG A 176 4.43 -11.95 16.12
C ARG A 176 5.66 -12.24 16.99
N ARG A 177 6.88 -12.04 16.47
CA ARG A 177 8.11 -12.18 17.26
C ARG A 177 8.13 -11.17 18.42
N ALA A 178 7.46 -10.03 18.28
CA ALA A 178 7.31 -9.04 19.36
C ALA A 178 6.54 -9.60 20.58
N LEU A 179 5.78 -10.69 20.42
CA LEU A 179 5.03 -11.33 21.51
C LEU A 179 5.85 -12.35 22.30
N HIS A 180 7.13 -12.52 21.96
CA HIS A 180 8.05 -13.39 22.68
C HIS A 180 9.18 -12.53 23.29
N PRO A 181 9.44 -12.62 24.61
CA PRO A 181 10.49 -11.84 25.24
C PRO A 181 11.88 -12.40 24.89
N GLY A 182 12.85 -11.50 24.70
CA GLY A 182 14.24 -11.86 24.43
C GLY A 182 14.56 -12.02 22.92
N PRO A 183 15.78 -12.45 22.57
CA PRO A 183 16.23 -12.47 21.19
C PRO A 183 15.47 -13.50 20.31
N PRO A 184 15.36 -13.26 18.98
CA PRO A 184 15.86 -12.07 18.29
C PRO A 184 14.97 -10.85 18.56
N TRP A 185 15.61 -9.69 18.74
CA TRP A 185 14.90 -8.42 18.85
C TRP A 185 14.38 -8.01 17.47
N CYS A 186 13.11 -7.59 17.40
CA CYS A 186 12.48 -7.21 16.13
C CYS A 186 11.78 -5.86 16.25
N SER A 187 11.83 -5.09 15.16
CA SER A 187 11.01 -3.91 14.98
C SER A 187 10.69 -3.73 13.49
N LEU A 188 9.46 -3.31 13.21
CA LEU A 188 9.03 -2.88 11.89
C LEU A 188 9.48 -1.43 11.68
N HIS A 189 10.60 -1.23 11.00
CA HIS A 189 11.12 0.12 10.75
C HIS A 189 10.80 0.68 9.34
N ALA A 190 9.85 0.06 8.63
CA ALA A 190 9.39 0.54 7.32
C ALA A 190 8.53 1.81 7.46
N LYS A 191 8.60 2.69 6.44
CA LYS A 191 7.66 3.79 6.23
C LYS A 191 7.33 3.82 4.75
N CYS A 192 6.20 3.22 4.40
CA CYS A 192 5.74 3.21 3.03
C CYS A 192 4.22 3.14 2.93
N VAL A 193 3.73 3.61 1.78
CA VAL A 193 2.34 3.55 1.37
C VAL A 193 2.28 3.00 -0.04
N VAL A 194 1.42 2.00 -0.27
CA VAL A 194 1.11 1.49 -1.60
C VAL A 194 -0.38 1.69 -1.85
N ILE A 195 -0.73 2.35 -2.96
CA ILE A 195 -2.09 2.63 -3.37
C ILE A 195 -2.43 1.79 -4.61
N ASP A 196 -3.53 1.04 -4.53
CA ASP A 196 -4.15 0.30 -5.64
C ASP A 196 -3.20 -0.61 -6.43
N GLY A 197 -2.07 -1.00 -5.82
CA GLY A 197 -1.01 -1.77 -6.45
C GLY A 197 -0.18 -1.02 -7.51
N SER A 198 -0.50 0.23 -7.84
CA SER A 198 0.13 0.98 -8.94
C SER A 198 0.91 2.22 -8.49
N LYS A 199 0.82 2.63 -7.22
CA LYS A 199 1.64 3.73 -6.69
C LYS A 199 2.28 3.31 -5.39
N ALA A 200 3.57 3.58 -5.23
CA ALA A 200 4.32 3.29 -4.03
C ALA A 200 5.09 4.52 -3.58
N PHE A 201 4.93 4.89 -2.32
CA PHE A 201 5.70 5.92 -1.66
C PHE A 201 6.54 5.31 -0.56
N VAL A 202 7.86 5.45 -0.63
CA VAL A 202 8.80 5.00 0.39
C VAL A 202 9.51 6.22 0.93
N SER A 203 9.57 6.38 2.26
CA SER A 203 10.13 7.56 2.89
C SER A 203 10.92 7.23 4.16
N SER A 204 11.75 8.16 4.61
CA SER A 204 12.29 8.17 5.96
C SER A 204 11.27 8.66 7.01
N ALA A 205 10.25 9.41 6.57
CA ALA A 205 9.28 10.07 7.43
C ALA A 205 8.37 9.08 8.16
N ASN A 206 8.33 9.17 9.50
CA ASN A 206 7.29 8.51 10.30
C ASN A 206 5.91 9.15 10.05
N PHE A 207 4.83 8.42 10.36
CA PHE A 207 3.46 8.93 10.28
C PHE A 207 3.11 9.79 11.50
N THR A 208 3.88 10.86 11.69
CA THR A 208 3.73 11.84 12.77
C THR A 208 3.69 13.22 12.16
N GLN A 209 2.97 14.17 12.75
CA GLN A 209 2.95 15.56 12.23
C GLN A 209 4.37 16.12 12.07
N ARG A 210 5.26 15.82 13.03
CA ARG A 210 6.66 16.26 12.99
C ARG A 210 7.42 15.67 11.80
N GLY A 211 7.27 14.37 11.54
CA GLY A 211 7.89 13.71 10.40
C GLY A 211 7.40 14.27 9.07
N GLN A 212 6.14 14.67 8.99
CA GLN A 212 5.55 15.14 7.75
C GLN A 212 5.85 16.62 7.44
N GLU A 213 5.96 17.49 8.47
CA GLU A 213 5.99 18.95 8.28
C GLU A 213 7.27 19.64 8.79
N ARG A 214 8.02 19.03 9.70
CA ARG A 214 9.05 19.74 10.48
C ARG A 214 10.44 19.12 10.39
N ASN A 215 10.51 17.80 10.23
CA ASN A 215 11.77 17.09 10.10
C ASN A 215 12.33 17.22 8.68
N PHE A 216 13.65 17.03 8.56
CA PHE A 216 14.27 16.77 7.27
C PHE A 216 14.01 15.32 6.89
N GLU A 217 13.21 15.09 5.85
CA GLU A 217 12.86 13.76 5.40
C GLU A 217 12.98 13.67 3.88
N VAL A 218 13.30 12.47 3.41
CA VAL A 218 13.39 12.15 1.99
C VAL A 218 12.43 11.01 1.68
N GLY A 219 11.86 11.03 0.48
CA GLY A 219 11.07 9.95 -0.03
C GLY A 219 11.14 9.84 -1.54
N VAL A 220 10.67 8.71 -2.03
CA VAL A 220 10.53 8.44 -3.46
C VAL A 220 9.11 7.98 -3.71
N LEU A 221 8.43 8.68 -4.62
CA LEU A 221 7.17 8.24 -5.20
C LEU A 221 7.45 7.53 -6.52
N VAL A 222 6.96 6.31 -6.64
CA VAL A 222 7.00 5.51 -7.87
C VAL A 222 5.57 5.25 -8.31
N GLU A 223 5.29 5.50 -9.59
CA GLU A 223 4.01 5.18 -10.20
C GLU A 223 4.23 4.18 -11.33
N ASP A 224 3.47 3.10 -11.33
CA ASP A 224 3.45 2.09 -12.39
C ASP A 224 2.47 2.57 -13.47
N ALA A 225 3.01 2.94 -14.64
CA ALA A 225 2.30 3.67 -15.71
C ALA A 225 1.40 2.78 -16.58
#